data_AF-A0A0P6RKU8-F1
#
_entry.id   AF-A0A0P6RKU8-F1
#
_cell.length_a   1.000
_cell.length_b   1.000
_cell.length_c   1.000
_cell.angle_alpha   90.00
_cell.angle_beta   90.00
_cell.angle_gamma   90.00
#
_symmetry.space_group_name_H-M   'P 1'
#
loop_
_entity.id
_entity.type
_entity.pdbx_description
1 polymer ?
#
loop_
_entity_poly.entity_id
_entity_poly.type
_entity_poly.pdbx_seq_one_letter_code
_entity_poly.pdbx_strand_id
1 'polypeptide(L)'
;MKLFNPDSRTKSENHKRLYAMCEMAYTVVDFSAAALFVIGSLLFFNESTTYFGTWLFVVGSVLFGLRPTIKLYREIGYLRLGDYDDIAKG
;
A
#
# COMPACT_ATOMS: atom_id res chain seq x y z
N MET A 1 -6.21 -14.83 -16.20
CA MET A 1 -5.36 -14.84 -14.97
C MET A 1 -6.23 -14.97 -13.72
N LYS A 2 -5.76 -15.65 -12.66
CA LYS A 2 -6.42 -15.65 -11.34
C LYS A 2 -6.00 -14.39 -10.56
N LEU A 3 -6.95 -13.67 -9.98
CA LEU A 3 -6.68 -12.59 -9.03
C LEU A 3 -5.87 -13.13 -7.84
N PHE A 4 -4.89 -12.35 -7.36
CA PHE A 4 -4.02 -12.69 -6.23
C PHE A 4 -3.11 -13.92 -6.45
N ASN A 5 -2.78 -14.27 -7.69
CA ASN A 5 -1.85 -15.38 -7.95
C ASN A 5 -0.40 -14.99 -7.56
N PRO A 6 0.24 -15.69 -6.59
CA PRO A 6 1.60 -15.38 -6.13
C PRO A 6 2.66 -15.43 -7.24
N ASP A 7 2.47 -16.26 -8.27
CA ASP A 7 3.41 -16.42 -9.37
C ASP A 7 3.46 -15.22 -10.32
N SER A 8 2.50 -14.30 -10.23
CA SER A 8 2.42 -13.11 -11.11
C SER A 8 3.58 -12.14 -10.88
N ARG A 9 4.30 -12.23 -9.76
CA ARG A 9 5.42 -11.35 -9.41
C ARG A 9 6.68 -11.57 -10.25
N THR A 10 6.86 -12.75 -10.83
CA THR A 10 8.10 -13.15 -11.52
C THR A 10 7.92 -13.41 -13.03
N LYS A 11 6.69 -13.27 -13.56
CA LYS A 11 6.36 -13.62 -14.96
C LYS A 11 7.08 -12.77 -16.02
N SER A 12 7.33 -11.49 -15.77
CA SER A 12 7.93 -10.57 -16.74
C SER A 12 8.62 -9.40 -16.02
N GLU A 13 9.62 -8.77 -16.64
CA GLU A 13 10.34 -7.62 -16.08
C GLU A 13 9.40 -6.45 -15.73
N ASN A 14 8.31 -6.28 -16.49
CA ASN A 14 7.30 -5.27 -16.21
C ASN A 14 6.49 -5.59 -14.93
N HIS A 15 6.22 -6.87 -14.65
CA HIS A 15 5.56 -7.30 -13.42
C HIS A 15 6.45 -7.05 -12.19
N LYS A 16 7.77 -7.27 -12.32
CA LYS A 16 8.74 -7.00 -11.25
C LYS A 16 8.83 -5.51 -10.92
N ARG A 17 8.84 -4.63 -11.92
CA ARG A 17 8.86 -3.17 -11.73
C ARG A 17 7.60 -2.69 -11.00
N LEU A 18 6.42 -3.10 -11.47
CA LEU A 18 5.14 -2.77 -10.83
C LEU A 18 5.12 -3.28 -9.38
N TYR A 19 5.61 -4.51 -9.16
CA TYR A 19 5.72 -5.09 -7.84
C TYR A 19 6.58 -4.24 -6.89
N ALA A 20 7.81 -3.90 -7.30
CA ALA A 20 8.76 -3.15 -6.50
C ALA A 20 8.23 -1.74 -6.15
N MET A 21 7.62 -1.05 -7.11
CA MET A 21 7.01 0.26 -6.86
C MET A 21 5.88 0.17 -5.82
N CYS A 22 5.00 -0.82 -5.95
CA CYS A 22 3.91 -1.01 -4.99
C CYS A 22 4.46 -1.37 -3.60
N GLU A 23 5.44 -2.27 -3.52
CA GLU A 23 6.07 -2.69 -2.25
C GLU A 23 6.77 -1.55 -1.51
N MET A 24 7.44 -0.66 -2.25
CA MET A 24 8.00 0.57 -1.68
C MET A 24 6.89 1.49 -1.15
N ALA A 25 5.83 1.71 -1.94
CA ALA A 25 4.69 2.52 -1.52
C ALA A 25 4.01 1.96 -0.26
N TYR A 26 3.86 0.64 -0.17
CA TYR A 26 3.37 -0.03 1.04
C TYR A 26 4.23 0.26 2.26
N THR A 27 5.53 0.04 2.13
CA THR A 27 6.47 0.23 3.25
C THR A 27 6.42 1.67 3.76
N VAL A 28 6.39 2.64 2.85
CA VAL A 28 6.30 4.07 3.21
C VAL A 28 4.98 4.38 3.93
N VAL A 29 3.86 3.91 3.40
CA VAL A 29 2.53 4.14 3.99
C VAL A 29 2.41 3.50 5.37
N ASP A 30 2.82 2.24 5.50
CA ASP A 30 2.75 1.50 6.77
C ASP A 30 3.64 2.15 7.83
N PHE A 31 4.87 2.51 7.48
CA PHE A 31 5.79 3.16 8.40
C PHE A 31 5.28 4.54 8.83
N SER A 32 4.73 5.31 7.88
CA SER A 32 4.15 6.63 8.18
C SER A 32 2.92 6.50 9.08
N ALA A 33 2.02 5.56 8.81
CA ALA A 33 0.86 5.29 9.65
C ALA A 33 1.28 4.86 11.07
N ALA A 34 2.23 3.93 11.18
CA ALA A 34 2.76 3.48 12.46
C ALA A 34 3.39 4.64 13.26
N ALA A 35 4.19 5.49 12.61
CA ALA A 35 4.79 6.65 13.26
C ALA A 35 3.73 7.62 13.79
N LEU A 36 2.70 7.94 12.99
CA LEU A 36 1.59 8.80 13.40
C LEU A 36 0.83 8.22 14.60
N PHE A 37 0.55 6.91 14.60
CA PHE A 37 -0.13 6.27 15.73
C PHE A 37 0.71 6.26 16.99
N VAL A 38 2.01 5.99 16.91
CA VAL A 38 2.91 6.01 18.07
C VAL A 38 2.99 7.42 18.63
N ILE A 39 3.24 8.43 17.79
CA ILE A 39 3.32 9.83 18.23
C ILE A 39 1.98 10.28 18.83
N GLY A 40 0.86 9.99 18.16
CA GLY A 40 -0.47 10.30 18.68
C GLY A 40 -0.75 9.64 20.02
N SER A 41 -0.27 8.40 20.23
CA SER A 41 -0.46 7.68 21.49
C SER A 41 0.27 8.36 22.63
N LEU A 42 1.48 8.87 22.38
CA LEU A 42 2.24 9.66 23.35
C LEU A 42 1.51 10.96 23.71
N LEU A 43 0.86 11.61 22.74
CA LEU A 43 0.09 12.84 22.98
C LEU A 43 -1.18 12.62 23.81
N PHE A 44 -1.70 11.39 23.90
CA PHE A 44 -2.86 11.08 24.76
C PHE A 44 -2.50 11.01 26.26
N PHE A 45 -1.23 11.04 26.64
CA PHE A 45 -0.84 11.11 28.05
C PHE A 45 -1.05 12.50 28.69
N ASN A 46 -1.40 13.51 27.90
CA ASN A 46 -1.73 14.84 28.40
C ASN A 46 -3.03 15.34 27.73
N GLU A 47 -3.97 15.79 28.55
CA GLU A 47 -5.29 16.27 28.11
C GLU A 47 -5.16 17.46 27.13
N SER A 48 -4.20 18.35 27.35
CA SER A 48 -3.97 19.52 26.48
C SER A 48 -3.49 19.15 25.07
N THR A 49 -2.85 17.99 24.88
CA THR A 49 -2.36 17.52 23.58
C THR A 49 -3.27 16.50 22.91
N THR A 50 -4.34 16.09 23.58
CA THR A 50 -5.28 15.06 23.10
C THR A 50 -5.92 15.44 21.77
N TYR A 51 -6.29 16.71 21.57
CA TYR A 51 -6.86 17.19 20.29
C TYR A 51 -5.89 16.94 19.11
N PHE A 52 -4.61 17.21 19.29
CA PHE A 52 -3.59 16.94 18.27
C PHE A 52 -3.38 15.42 18.08
N GLY A 53 -3.35 14.66 19.18
CA GLY A 53 -3.28 13.19 19.14
C GLY A 53 -4.40 12.56 18.33
N THR A 54 -5.63 13.04 18.49
CA THR A 54 -6.79 12.58 17.71
C THR A 54 -6.59 12.76 16.21
N TRP A 55 -6.11 13.93 15.78
CA TRP A 55 -5.86 14.18 14.35
C TRP A 55 -4.72 13.33 13.78
N LEU A 56 -3.65 13.09 14.55
CA LEU A 56 -2.60 12.16 14.14
C LEU A 56 -3.16 10.75 13.92
N PHE A 57 -4.08 10.31 14.77
CA PHE A 57 -4.78 9.03 14.59
C PHE A 57 -5.71 9.02 13.38
N VAL A 58 -6.42 10.11 13.10
CA VAL A 58 -7.27 10.21 11.89
C VAL A 58 -6.40 10.09 10.64
N VAL A 59 -5.32 10.87 10.54
CA VAL A 59 -4.41 10.82 9.39
C VAL A 59 -3.73 9.46 9.29
N GLY A 60 -3.25 8.91 10.41
CA GLY A 60 -2.66 7.57 10.45
C GLY A 60 -3.64 6.50 9.97
N SER A 61 -4.92 6.61 10.31
CA SER A 61 -5.97 5.69 9.87
C SER A 61 -6.25 5.79 8.37
N VAL A 62 -6.27 7.00 7.83
CA VAL A 62 -6.39 7.20 6.38
C VAL A 62 -5.22 6.57 5.64
N LEU A 63 -3.98 6.80 6.10
CA LEU A 63 -2.78 6.16 5.52
C LEU A 63 -2.86 4.65 5.63
N PHE A 64 -3.19 4.10 6.80
CA PHE A 64 -3.37 2.66 6.98
C PHE A 64 -4.41 2.07 6.02
N GLY A 65 -5.49 2.82 5.75
CA GLY A 65 -6.50 2.49 4.75
C GLY A 65 -6.02 2.51 3.30
N LEU A 66 -4.89 3.16 2.97
CA LEU A 66 -4.31 3.12 1.63
C LEU A 66 -3.67 1.76 1.30
N ARG A 67 -3.33 0.97 2.31
CA ARG A 67 -2.75 -0.38 2.14
C ARG A 67 -3.61 -1.27 1.21
N PRO A 68 -4.91 -1.53 1.48
CA PRO A 68 -5.74 -2.30 0.55
C PRO A 68 -5.86 -1.63 -0.84
N THR A 69 -5.82 -0.30 -0.93
CA THR A 69 -5.87 0.43 -2.22
C THR A 69 -4.66 0.15 -3.09
N ILE A 70 -3.44 0.18 -2.52
CA ILE A 70 -2.21 -0.16 -3.24
C ILE A 70 -2.24 -1.63 -3.68
N LYS A 71 -2.86 -2.53 -2.87
CA LYS A 71 -3.06 -3.93 -3.24
C LYS A 71 -3.93 -4.08 -4.47
N LEU A 72 -5.06 -3.41 -4.46
CA LEU A 72 -6.01 -3.43 -5.55
C LEU A 72 -5.39 -2.86 -6.82
N TYR A 73 -4.68 -1.73 -6.71
CA TYR A 73 -3.96 -1.13 -7.84
C TYR A 73 -2.95 -2.11 -8.46
N ARG A 74 -2.16 -2.81 -7.63
CA ARG A 74 -1.21 -3.81 -8.11
C ARG A 74 -1.89 -4.96 -8.84
N GLU A 75 -2.99 -5.50 -8.29
CA GLU A 75 -3.74 -6.59 -8.93
C GLU A 75 -4.33 -6.17 -10.28
N ILE A 76 -4.88 -4.95 -10.38
CA ILE A 76 -5.38 -4.40 -11.65
C ILE A 76 -4.24 -4.26 -12.66
N GLY A 77 -3.07 -3.80 -12.22
CA GLY A 77 -1.89 -3.69 -13.07
C GLY A 77 -1.39 -5.05 -13.58
N TYR A 78 -1.42 -6.09 -12.75
CA TYR A 78 -1.10 -7.46 -13.18
C TYR A 78 -2.09 -8.01 -14.20
N LEU A 79 -3.40 -7.76 -14.02
CA LEU A 79 -4.40 -8.16 -15.00
C LEU A 79 -4.15 -7.52 -16.37
N ARG A 80 -3.82 -6.22 -16.40
CA ARG A 80 -3.49 -5.52 -17.64
C ARG A 80 -2.22 -6.05 -18.28
N LEU A 81 -1.16 -6.26 -17.50
CA LEU A 81 0.12 -6.77 -18.02
C LEU A 81 0.00 -8.19 -18.60
N GLY A 82 -0.83 -9.05 -18.00
CA GLY A 82 -1.11 -10.38 -18.55
C GLY A 82 -1.75 -10.36 -19.92
N ASP A 83 -2.69 -9.44 -20.14
CA ASP A 83 -3.41 -9.30 -21.42
C ASP A 83 -2.45 -8.85 -22.55
N TYR A 84 -1.52 -7.92 -22.27
CA TYR A 84 -0.50 -7.50 -23.24
C TYR A 84 0.50 -8.61 -23.59
N ASP A 85 0.94 -9.39 -22.60
CA ASP A 85 1.88 -10.50 -22.83
C ASP A 85 1.25 -11.61 -23.68
N ASP A 86 -0.07 -11.83 -23.59
CA ASP A 86 -0.80 -12.81 -24.40
C ASP A 86 -0.95 -12.33 -25.86
N ILE A 87 -1.22 -11.03 -26.09
CA ILE A 87 -1.29 -10.44 -27.43
C ILE A 87 0.09 -10.42 -28.13
N ALA A 88 1.16 -10.14 -27.39
CA ALA A 88 2.51 -10.04 -27.96
C ALA A 88 3.14 -11.40 -28.37
N LYS A 89 2.52 -12.53 -27.96
CA LYS A 89 2.99 -13.89 -28.27
C LYS A 89 2.19 -14.59 -29.39
N GLY A 90 1.08 -14.00 -29.83
CA GLY A 90 0.30 -14.46 -30.99
C GLY A 90 0.80 -13.83 -32.29
#